data_AF-I0QSZ6-F1
#
_entry.id   AF-I0QSZ6-F1
#
_cell.length_a   1.000
_cell.length_b   1.000
_cell.length_c   1.000
_cell.angle_alpha   90.00
_cell.angle_beta   90.00
_cell.angle_gamma   90.00
#
_symmetry.space_group_name_H-M   'P 1'
#
loop_
_entity.id
_entity.type
_entity.pdbx_description
1 polymer ?
#
loop_
_entity_poly.entity_id
_entity_poly.type
_entity_poly.pdbx_seq_one_letter_code
_entity_poly.pdbx_strand_id
1 'polypeptide(L)'
;MYDGRRFGEGEVYVTEQYSDQYWMQHAMALAVKAQDAGEVPVGAVLVLGNQVIGEGWNRSIGFHDPTAHAEIMALRQGGLVVQNYRLLDAVLYVTLEPCVMCAGAMVHSRIKRLVYGAADLKTGAAGSLLDILRHPGMNHHMEITSGVMAEACSTQLSDFFRLRRSQQKSLRQARRMAKNCADPASTDPSSAD
;
A
#
# COMPACT_ATOMS: atom_id res chain seq x y z
N MET A 1 -55.76 -4.90 -24.47
CA MET A 1 -55.82 -6.35 -24.25
C MET A 1 -54.50 -6.77 -23.66
N TYR A 2 -54.51 -7.13 -22.38
CA TYR A 2 -53.43 -7.86 -21.73
C TYR A 2 -53.36 -9.27 -22.34
N ASP A 3 -52.19 -9.71 -22.79
CA ASP A 3 -51.85 -11.13 -22.81
C ASP A 3 -50.70 -11.32 -21.83
N GLY A 4 -51.04 -11.89 -20.67
CA GLY A 4 -50.07 -12.31 -19.69
C GLY A 4 -49.58 -13.72 -20.01
N ARG A 5 -48.27 -13.88 -20.12
CA ARG A 5 -47.61 -15.14 -19.78
C ARG A 5 -46.52 -14.93 -18.75
N ARG A 6 -46.65 -15.76 -17.72
CA ARG A 6 -45.92 -15.84 -16.46
C ARG A 6 -44.55 -16.52 -16.62
N PHE A 7 -43.60 -16.01 -15.83
CA PHE A 7 -42.44 -16.65 -15.18
C PHE A 7 -41.52 -17.57 -16.02
N GLY A 8 -40.31 -17.06 -16.26
CA GLY A 8 -39.08 -17.83 -16.42
C GLY A 8 -38.08 -17.32 -15.37
N GLU A 9 -37.42 -18.25 -14.69
CA GLU A 9 -36.67 -18.09 -13.44
C GLU A 9 -35.49 -17.11 -13.58
N GLY A 10 -35.20 -16.41 -12.48
CA GLY A 10 -34.11 -15.44 -12.43
C GLY A 10 -32.79 -16.10 -12.81
N GLU A 11 -32.14 -15.55 -13.84
CA GLU A 11 -30.72 -15.77 -14.05
C GLU A 11 -29.98 -15.26 -12.82
N VAL A 12 -29.64 -16.17 -11.92
CA VAL A 12 -28.62 -15.93 -10.91
C VAL A 12 -27.31 -15.81 -11.68
N TYR A 13 -26.98 -14.60 -12.11
CA TYR A 13 -25.62 -14.28 -12.52
C TYR A 13 -24.75 -14.54 -11.30
N VAL A 14 -24.11 -15.72 -11.26
CA VAL A 14 -23.04 -15.99 -10.30
C VAL A 14 -21.91 -15.06 -10.70
N THR A 15 -21.89 -13.87 -10.11
CA THR A 15 -20.74 -12.98 -10.21
C THR A 15 -19.58 -13.72 -9.55
N GLU A 16 -18.60 -14.11 -10.36
CA GLU A 16 -17.41 -14.82 -9.89
C GLU A 16 -16.77 -13.99 -8.77
N GLN A 17 -16.83 -14.49 -7.54
CA GLN A 17 -16.32 -13.77 -6.37
C GLN A 17 -14.86 -14.12 -6.16
N TYR A 18 -13.99 -13.16 -6.51
CA TYR A 18 -12.57 -13.30 -6.25
C TYR A 18 -12.28 -13.31 -4.75
N SER A 19 -11.30 -14.12 -4.35
CA SER A 19 -10.86 -14.23 -2.96
C SER A 19 -10.04 -13.02 -2.53
N ASP A 20 -9.89 -12.84 -1.21
CA ASP A 20 -9.01 -11.79 -0.67
C ASP A 20 -7.54 -12.00 -1.09
N GLN A 21 -7.11 -13.27 -1.27
CA GLN A 21 -5.78 -13.59 -1.76
C GLN A 21 -5.57 -13.12 -3.20
N TYR A 22 -6.59 -13.25 -4.07
CA TYR A 22 -6.51 -12.77 -5.45
C TYR A 22 -6.28 -11.25 -5.48
N TRP A 23 -7.08 -10.49 -4.73
CA TRP A 23 -6.93 -9.04 -4.69
C TRP A 23 -5.64 -8.59 -3.98
N MET A 24 -5.18 -9.33 -2.98
CA MET A 24 -3.90 -9.07 -2.35
C MET A 24 -2.72 -9.33 -3.29
N GLN A 25 -2.77 -10.37 -4.14
CA GLN A 25 -1.77 -10.58 -5.20
C GLN A 25 -1.73 -9.39 -6.16
N HIS A 26 -2.88 -8.83 -6.53
CA HIS A 26 -2.94 -7.61 -7.35
C HIS A 26 -2.30 -6.41 -6.63
N ALA A 27 -2.60 -6.21 -5.34
CA ALA A 27 -1.97 -5.16 -4.53
C ALA A 27 -0.44 -5.36 -4.43
N MET A 28 0.05 -6.60 -4.32
CA MET A 28 1.48 -6.91 -4.35
C MET A 28 2.13 -6.59 -5.70
N ALA A 29 1.44 -6.81 -6.82
CA ALA A 29 1.94 -6.38 -8.14
C ALA A 29 2.08 -4.85 -8.23
N LEU A 30 1.18 -4.09 -7.59
CA LEU A 30 1.30 -2.63 -7.47
C LEU A 30 2.47 -2.24 -6.54
N ALA A 31 2.72 -2.99 -5.47
CA ALA A 31 3.88 -2.79 -4.61
C ALA A 31 5.22 -2.99 -5.35
N VAL A 32 5.26 -3.90 -6.35
CA VAL A 32 6.42 -4.04 -7.25
C VAL A 32 6.65 -2.77 -8.06
N LYS A 33 5.60 -2.09 -8.55
CA LYS A 33 5.75 -0.80 -9.24
C LYS A 33 6.41 0.27 -8.35
N ALA A 34 6.08 0.32 -7.06
CA ALA A 34 6.76 1.20 -6.10
C ALA A 34 8.24 0.79 -5.93
N GLN A 35 8.52 -0.50 -5.77
CA GLN A 35 9.88 -1.02 -5.65
C GLN A 35 10.76 -0.63 -6.86
N ASP A 36 10.24 -0.80 -8.07
CA ASP A 36 10.94 -0.49 -9.32
C ASP A 36 11.23 1.02 -9.45
N ALA A 37 10.35 1.87 -8.91
CA ALA A 37 10.56 3.30 -8.78
C ALA A 37 11.50 3.69 -7.63
N GLY A 38 11.97 2.72 -6.84
CA GLY A 38 12.79 2.96 -5.66
C GLY A 38 12.03 3.45 -4.43
N GLU A 39 10.72 3.31 -4.43
CA GLU A 39 9.85 3.67 -3.31
C GLU A 39 9.66 2.49 -2.36
N VAL A 40 9.22 2.75 -1.12
CA VAL A 40 8.84 1.66 -0.20
C VAL A 40 7.73 0.82 -0.86
N PRO A 41 7.86 -0.52 -0.95
CA PRO A 41 6.97 -1.38 -1.73
C PRO A 41 5.63 -1.60 -1.02
N VAL A 42 4.75 -0.60 -1.13
CA VAL A 42 3.36 -0.68 -0.68
C VAL A 42 2.45 -0.46 -1.88
N GLY A 43 1.49 -1.35 -2.05
CA GLY A 43 0.48 -1.30 -3.10
C GLY A 43 -0.91 -1.47 -2.51
N ALA A 44 -1.90 -0.88 -3.18
CA ALA A 44 -3.28 -0.93 -2.77
C ALA A 44 -4.23 -0.99 -3.98
N VAL A 45 -5.30 -1.76 -3.86
CA VAL A 45 -6.38 -1.83 -4.86
C VAL A 45 -7.72 -1.67 -4.18
N LEU A 46 -8.55 -0.79 -4.74
CA LEU A 46 -9.91 -0.53 -4.29
C LEU A 46 -10.89 -1.20 -5.25
N VAL A 47 -11.77 -2.04 -4.69
CA VAL A 47 -12.68 -2.91 -5.43
C VAL A 47 -14.12 -2.60 -5.06
N LEU A 48 -15.01 -2.55 -6.04
CA LEU A 48 -16.46 -2.40 -5.86
C LEU A 48 -17.16 -3.40 -6.79
N GLY A 49 -17.98 -4.31 -6.22
CA GLY A 49 -18.70 -5.32 -7.02
C GLY A 49 -17.78 -6.19 -7.87
N ASN A 50 -16.65 -6.66 -7.31
CA ASN A 50 -15.58 -7.42 -7.99
C ASN A 50 -14.90 -6.68 -9.16
N GLN A 51 -15.06 -5.35 -9.26
CA GLN A 51 -14.38 -4.54 -10.24
C GLN A 51 -13.38 -3.61 -9.56
N VAL A 52 -12.19 -3.47 -10.14
CA VAL A 52 -11.22 -2.48 -9.71
C VAL A 52 -11.74 -1.09 -10.05
N ILE A 53 -11.88 -0.24 -9.05
CA ILE A 53 -12.25 1.17 -9.21
C ILE A 53 -11.09 2.11 -8.87
N GLY A 54 -10.03 1.60 -8.25
CA GLY A 54 -8.83 2.38 -7.96
C GLY A 54 -7.61 1.52 -7.70
N GLU A 55 -6.45 1.99 -8.13
CA GLU A 55 -5.15 1.40 -7.91
C GLU A 55 -4.21 2.46 -7.34
N GLY A 56 -3.32 2.03 -6.45
CA GLY A 56 -2.32 2.91 -5.88
C GLY A 56 -1.08 2.15 -5.48
N TRP A 57 0.04 2.86 -5.50
CA TRP A 57 1.29 2.41 -4.89
C TRP A 57 2.00 3.62 -4.31
N ASN A 58 2.91 3.39 -3.36
CA ASN A 58 3.64 4.46 -2.73
C ASN A 58 4.55 5.20 -3.74
N ARG A 59 4.51 6.54 -3.74
CA ARG A 59 5.26 7.42 -4.66
C ARG A 59 5.78 8.71 -3.98
N SER A 60 5.88 8.71 -2.66
CA SER A 60 6.15 9.92 -1.88
C SER A 60 7.46 10.62 -2.25
N ILE A 61 8.54 9.88 -2.56
CA ILE A 61 9.83 10.48 -2.89
C ILE A 61 9.78 11.11 -4.28
N GLY A 62 9.35 10.35 -5.29
CA GLY A 62 9.35 10.77 -6.69
C GLY A 62 8.33 11.86 -7.00
N PHE A 63 7.23 11.93 -6.24
CA PHE A 63 6.19 12.95 -6.42
C PHE A 63 6.39 14.17 -5.52
N HIS A 64 7.38 14.13 -4.61
CA HIS A 64 7.56 15.15 -3.58
C HIS A 64 6.28 15.44 -2.79
N ASP A 65 5.47 14.40 -2.58
CA ASP A 65 4.15 14.48 -1.96
C ASP A 65 4.13 13.55 -0.74
N PRO A 66 4.13 14.10 0.49
CA PRO A 66 4.13 13.29 1.70
C PRO A 66 2.83 12.49 1.89
N THR A 67 1.79 12.78 1.10
CA THR A 67 0.50 12.09 1.14
C THR A 67 0.39 10.98 0.08
N ALA A 68 1.41 10.80 -0.77
CA ALA A 68 1.39 9.87 -1.89
C ALA A 68 1.58 8.39 -1.52
N HIS A 69 0.84 7.96 -0.51
CA HIS A 69 0.70 6.57 -0.09
C HIS A 69 -0.25 5.81 -1.04
N ALA A 70 -0.09 4.48 -1.07
CA ALA A 70 -0.87 3.62 -1.95
C ALA A 70 -2.38 3.76 -1.72
N GLU A 71 -2.80 3.81 -0.46
CA GLU A 71 -4.21 3.89 -0.07
C GLU A 71 -4.83 5.22 -0.51
N ILE A 72 -4.10 6.34 -0.34
CA ILE A 72 -4.55 7.65 -0.78
C ILE A 72 -4.75 7.69 -2.29
N MET A 73 -3.81 7.12 -3.05
CA MET A 73 -3.90 7.07 -4.51
C MET A 73 -5.09 6.22 -4.98
N ALA A 74 -5.27 5.03 -4.40
CA ALA A 74 -6.40 4.16 -4.73
C ALA A 74 -7.76 4.80 -4.40
N LEU A 75 -7.89 5.43 -3.23
CA LEU A 75 -9.12 6.12 -2.81
C LEU A 75 -9.43 7.32 -3.71
N ARG A 76 -8.42 8.13 -4.07
CA ARG A 76 -8.60 9.27 -4.99
C ARG A 76 -9.07 8.79 -6.36
N GLN A 77 -8.48 7.74 -6.91
CA GLN A 77 -8.92 7.18 -8.18
C GLN A 77 -10.36 6.64 -8.09
N GLY A 78 -10.68 5.91 -7.01
CA GLY A 78 -12.03 5.43 -6.75
C GLY A 78 -13.06 6.56 -6.71
N GLY A 79 -12.74 7.67 -6.04
CA GLY A 79 -13.62 8.84 -5.98
C GLY A 79 -13.90 9.48 -7.34
N LEU A 80 -12.89 9.50 -8.22
CA LEU A 80 -13.06 9.96 -9.61
C LEU A 80 -13.89 8.98 -10.44
N VAL A 81 -13.68 7.67 -10.29
CA VAL A 81 -14.45 6.66 -11.03
C VAL A 81 -15.92 6.66 -10.62
N VAL A 82 -16.20 6.72 -9.32
CA VAL A 82 -17.57 6.72 -8.77
C VAL A 82 -18.23 8.09 -8.87
N GLN A 83 -17.46 9.15 -9.13
CA GLN A 83 -17.91 10.56 -9.07
C GLN A 83 -18.54 10.92 -7.71
N ASN A 84 -18.00 10.34 -6.64
CA ASN A 84 -18.46 10.53 -5.27
C ASN A 84 -17.30 10.33 -4.29
N TYR A 85 -17.24 11.15 -3.25
CA TYR A 85 -16.26 10.98 -2.18
C TYR A 85 -16.59 9.79 -1.26
N ARG A 86 -17.86 9.35 -1.25
CA ARG A 86 -18.31 8.16 -0.52
C ARG A 86 -18.20 6.93 -1.40
N LEU A 87 -17.34 6.01 -1.01
CA LEU A 87 -17.03 4.75 -1.69
C LEU A 87 -17.73 3.60 -0.95
N LEU A 88 -19.05 3.72 -0.83
CA LEU A 88 -19.88 2.74 -0.12
C LEU A 88 -19.72 1.35 -0.77
N ASP A 89 -19.77 0.31 0.06
CA ASP A 89 -19.57 -1.08 -0.33
C ASP A 89 -18.20 -1.43 -0.93
N ALA A 90 -17.31 -0.46 -1.10
CA ALA A 90 -15.97 -0.70 -1.61
C ALA A 90 -15.09 -1.41 -0.56
N VAL A 91 -14.23 -2.30 -1.04
CA VAL A 91 -13.22 -3.01 -0.26
C VAL A 91 -11.84 -2.54 -0.69
N LEU A 92 -11.03 -2.09 0.26
CA LEU A 92 -9.65 -1.68 0.02
C LEU A 92 -8.71 -2.80 0.46
N TYR A 93 -7.88 -3.28 -0.45
CA TYR A 93 -6.80 -4.23 -0.21
C TYR A 93 -5.47 -3.48 -0.20
N VAL A 94 -4.63 -3.67 0.82
CA VAL A 94 -3.32 -3.01 0.93
C VAL A 94 -2.25 -3.96 1.51
N THR A 95 -1.04 -3.94 0.96
CA THR A 95 0.00 -4.92 1.36
C THR A 95 0.56 -4.72 2.76
N LEU A 96 0.42 -3.52 3.33
CA LEU A 96 0.89 -3.14 4.66
C LEU A 96 -0.24 -2.48 5.44
N GLU A 97 -0.29 -2.71 6.75
CA GLU A 97 -1.23 -2.03 7.65
C GLU A 97 -1.16 -0.51 7.47
N PRO A 98 -2.31 0.17 7.31
CA PRO A 98 -2.33 1.59 7.02
C PRO A 98 -1.85 2.42 8.21
N CYS A 99 -1.16 3.52 7.90
CA CYS A 99 -0.80 4.51 8.91
C CYS A 99 -2.00 5.39 9.31
N VAL A 100 -1.80 6.27 10.31
CA VAL A 100 -2.81 7.21 10.82
C VAL A 100 -3.50 8.02 9.72
N MET A 101 -2.72 8.55 8.76
CA MET A 101 -3.24 9.34 7.64
C MET A 101 -4.19 8.52 6.76
N CYS A 102 -3.74 7.33 6.34
CA CYS A 102 -4.52 6.46 5.47
C CYS A 102 -5.77 5.93 6.17
N ALA A 103 -5.66 5.56 7.45
CA ALA A 103 -6.80 5.15 8.27
C ALA A 103 -7.88 6.24 8.35
N GLY A 104 -7.48 7.49 8.60
CA GLY A 104 -8.40 8.64 8.57
C GLY A 104 -9.05 8.84 7.20
N ALA A 105 -8.30 8.71 6.11
CA ALA A 105 -8.84 8.80 4.75
C ALA A 105 -9.87 7.70 4.44
N MET A 106 -9.67 6.48 4.94
CA MET A 106 -10.65 5.38 4.82
C MET A 106 -11.95 5.69 5.55
N VAL A 107 -11.86 6.24 6.78
CA VAL A 107 -13.05 6.70 7.53
C VAL A 107 -13.81 7.78 6.76
N HIS A 108 -13.11 8.77 6.20
CA HIS A 108 -13.74 9.85 5.44
C HIS A 108 -14.37 9.37 4.12
N SER A 109 -13.75 8.40 3.45
CA SER A 109 -14.24 7.82 2.20
C SER A 109 -15.36 6.78 2.38
N ARG A 110 -15.63 6.34 3.61
CA ARG A 110 -16.75 5.43 3.92
C ARG A 110 -16.66 4.06 3.27
N ILE A 111 -15.45 3.57 3.00
CA ILE A 111 -15.26 2.20 2.50
C ILE A 111 -15.85 1.19 3.48
N LYS A 112 -16.38 0.08 2.95
CA LYS A 112 -17.04 -0.94 3.77
C LYS A 112 -16.05 -1.80 4.53
N ARG A 113 -14.92 -2.14 3.89
CA ARG A 113 -13.97 -3.12 4.42
C ARG A 113 -12.54 -2.77 4.05
N LEU A 114 -11.65 -2.91 5.02
CA LEU A 114 -10.20 -2.92 4.84
C LEU A 114 -9.70 -4.37 4.92
N VAL A 115 -8.87 -4.75 3.96
CA VAL A 115 -8.10 -5.99 3.99
C VAL A 115 -6.62 -5.64 3.87
N TYR A 116 -5.80 -6.05 4.83
CA TYR A 116 -4.36 -5.79 4.78
C TYR A 116 -3.50 -7.03 4.99
N GLY A 117 -2.29 -6.98 4.40
CA GLY A 117 -1.30 -8.05 4.48
C GLY A 117 -0.49 -8.02 5.75
N ALA A 118 0.71 -7.45 5.68
CA ALA A 118 1.63 -7.37 6.82
C ALA A 118 1.18 -6.30 7.84
N ALA A 119 1.40 -6.57 9.13
CA ALA A 119 1.23 -5.58 10.18
C ALA A 119 2.39 -4.56 10.18
N ASP A 120 2.09 -3.30 10.53
CA ASP A 120 3.11 -2.27 10.77
C ASP A 120 3.22 -2.01 12.27
N LEU A 121 4.08 -2.79 12.92
CA LEU A 121 4.29 -2.72 14.37
C LEU A 121 4.84 -1.37 14.87
N LYS A 122 5.33 -0.50 13.97
CA LYS A 122 5.89 0.79 14.35
C LYS A 122 4.88 1.92 14.24
N THR A 123 4.10 1.93 13.17
CA THR A 123 3.26 3.08 12.80
C THR A 123 1.84 2.73 12.35
N GLY A 124 1.45 1.45 12.41
CA GLY A 124 0.14 0.97 12.00
C GLY A 124 -1.00 1.49 12.87
N ALA A 125 -2.09 1.89 12.22
CA ALA A 125 -3.24 2.54 12.85
C ALA A 125 -4.53 1.68 12.83
N ALA A 126 -4.40 0.38 12.53
CA ALA A 126 -5.50 -0.59 12.50
C ALA A 126 -5.33 -1.70 13.56
N GLY A 127 -4.58 -1.39 14.64
CA GLY A 127 -4.37 -2.28 15.79
C GLY A 127 -2.93 -2.37 16.29
N SER A 128 -1.92 -2.00 15.49
CA SER A 128 -0.51 -2.13 15.91
C SER A 128 -0.07 -1.06 16.91
N LEU A 129 0.10 0.19 16.46
CA LEU A 129 0.44 1.30 17.36
C LEU A 129 -0.82 1.83 18.05
N LEU A 130 -1.91 1.93 17.28
CA LEU A 130 -3.21 2.41 17.71
C LEU A 130 -4.30 1.85 16.80
N ASP A 131 -5.58 1.98 17.19
CA ASP A 131 -6.72 1.56 16.38
C ASP A 131 -7.67 2.76 16.15
N ILE A 132 -7.43 3.51 15.08
CA ILE A 132 -8.32 4.62 14.66
C ILE A 132 -9.62 4.07 14.08
N LEU A 133 -9.53 2.98 13.33
CA LEU A 133 -10.65 2.46 12.54
C LEU A 133 -11.77 1.89 13.41
N ARG A 134 -11.46 1.42 14.61
CA ARG A 134 -12.43 0.96 15.62
C ARG A 134 -12.69 1.94 16.76
N HIS A 135 -12.16 3.17 16.68
CA HIS A 135 -12.38 4.14 17.75
C HIS A 135 -13.88 4.49 17.88
N PRO A 136 -14.48 4.44 19.08
CA PRO A 136 -15.94 4.57 19.27
C PRO A 136 -16.49 5.96 18.91
N GLY A 137 -15.64 6.98 18.87
CA GLY A 137 -16.01 8.33 18.42
C GLY A 137 -16.02 8.52 16.90
N MET A 138 -15.63 7.51 16.10
CA MET A 138 -15.67 7.62 14.64
C MET A 138 -17.11 7.50 14.15
N ASN A 139 -17.47 8.31 13.16
CA ASN A 139 -18.82 8.30 12.56
C ASN A 139 -18.98 7.29 11.42
N HIS A 140 -17.98 6.46 11.17
CA HIS A 140 -17.98 5.37 10.20
C HIS A 140 -17.24 4.19 10.81
N HIS A 141 -17.81 2.99 10.69
CA HIS A 141 -17.15 1.75 11.06
C HIS A 141 -17.02 0.87 9.82
N MET A 142 -15.87 0.23 9.68
CA MET A 142 -15.59 -0.67 8.56
C MET A 142 -15.15 -2.03 9.09
N GLU A 143 -15.40 -3.07 8.31
CA GLU A 143 -14.87 -4.39 8.56
C GLU A 143 -13.36 -4.40 8.34
N ILE A 144 -12.61 -5.16 9.14
CA ILE A 144 -11.15 -5.25 9.01
C ILE A 144 -10.75 -6.71 8.97
N THR A 145 -10.03 -7.10 7.93
CA THR A 145 -9.39 -8.41 7.81
C THR A 145 -7.89 -8.21 7.69
N SER A 146 -7.15 -8.71 8.66
CA SER A 146 -5.70 -8.61 8.72
C SER A 146 -5.04 -9.91 8.31
N GLY A 147 -3.78 -9.83 7.89
CA GLY A 147 -2.92 -11.00 7.73
C GLY A 147 -3.05 -11.73 6.39
N VAL A 148 -3.80 -11.20 5.42
CA VAL A 148 -3.96 -11.85 4.12
C VAL A 148 -2.63 -11.80 3.37
N MET A 149 -2.00 -12.96 3.15
CA MET A 149 -0.66 -13.05 2.56
C MET A 149 0.42 -12.26 3.33
N ALA A 150 0.30 -12.19 4.66
CA ALA A 150 1.18 -11.40 5.53
C ALA A 150 2.67 -11.71 5.33
N GLU A 151 3.04 -13.00 5.24
CA GLU A 151 4.42 -13.44 5.07
C GLU A 151 5.01 -12.93 3.75
N ALA A 152 4.26 -13.05 2.65
CA ALA A 152 4.70 -12.59 1.34
C ALA A 152 4.85 -11.07 1.29
N CYS A 153 3.89 -10.33 1.85
CA CYS A 153 3.95 -8.87 1.96
C CYS A 153 5.14 -8.39 2.82
N SER A 154 5.34 -9.04 3.98
CA SER A 154 6.43 -8.72 4.91
C SER A 154 7.81 -9.03 4.31
N THR A 155 7.92 -10.14 3.57
CA THR A 155 9.15 -10.54 2.87
C THR A 155 9.53 -9.50 1.83
N GLN A 156 8.60 -9.08 0.98
CA GLN A 156 8.83 -8.04 -0.03
C GLN A 156 9.36 -6.74 0.60
N LEU A 157 8.73 -6.28 1.69
CA LEU A 157 9.15 -5.08 2.42
C LEU A 157 10.55 -5.22 3.03
N SER A 158 10.80 -6.37 3.67
CA SER A 158 12.07 -6.66 4.34
C SER A 158 13.23 -6.73 3.35
N ASP A 159 13.02 -7.35 2.20
CA ASP A 159 14.02 -7.49 1.15
C ASP A 159 14.34 -6.16 0.48
N PHE A 160 13.34 -5.29 0.26
CA PHE A 160 13.57 -3.92 -0.18
C PHE A 160 14.51 -3.16 0.77
N PHE A 161 14.23 -3.16 2.07
CA PHE A 161 15.09 -2.45 3.02
C PHE A 161 16.48 -3.07 3.15
N ARG A 162 16.59 -4.40 3.01
CA ARG A 162 17.89 -5.08 2.97
C ARG A 162 18.72 -4.62 1.77
N LEU A 163 18.11 -4.57 0.60
CA LEU A 163 18.74 -4.07 -0.62
C LEU A 163 19.16 -2.60 -0.47
N ARG A 164 18.27 -1.74 0.03
CA ARG A 164 18.56 -0.31 0.26
C ARG A 164 19.74 -0.09 1.21
N ARG A 165 19.81 -0.82 2.33
CA ARG A 165 20.94 -0.74 3.27
C ARG A 165 22.26 -1.16 2.61
N SER A 166 22.23 -2.22 1.79
CA SER A 166 23.40 -2.68 1.04
C SER A 166 23.89 -1.62 0.05
N GLN A 167 22.99 -1.06 -0.77
CA GLN A 167 23.30 0.00 -1.73
C GLN A 167 23.92 1.23 -1.05
N GLN A 168 23.34 1.69 0.07
CA GLN A 168 23.88 2.82 0.82
C GLN A 168 25.27 2.55 1.38
N LYS A 169 25.54 1.32 1.85
CA LYS A 169 26.87 0.91 2.34
C LYS A 169 27.90 0.99 1.21
N SER A 170 27.59 0.44 0.03
CA SER A 170 28.48 0.48 -1.13
C SER A 170 28.75 1.91 -1.61
N LEU A 171 27.71 2.76 -1.68
CA LEU A 171 27.87 4.18 -2.04
C LEU A 171 28.75 4.95 -1.04
N ARG A 172 28.59 4.69 0.26
CA ARG A 172 29.45 5.31 1.29
C ARG A 172 30.90 4.85 1.18
N GLN A 173 31.14 3.57 0.91
CA GLN A 173 32.48 3.02 0.69
C GLN A 173 33.14 3.64 -0.55
N ALA A 174 32.43 3.70 -1.68
CA ALA A 174 32.92 4.33 -2.91
C ALA A 174 33.26 5.82 -2.70
N ARG A 175 32.40 6.57 -1.99
CA ARG A 175 32.69 7.98 -1.64
C ARG A 175 33.92 8.13 -0.75
N ARG A 176 34.14 7.21 0.19
CA ARG A 176 35.34 7.22 1.06
C ARG A 176 36.60 6.91 0.26
N MET A 177 36.56 5.93 -0.63
CA MET A 177 37.68 5.58 -1.50
C MET A 177 38.02 6.72 -2.48
N ALA A 178 37.01 7.36 -3.08
CA ALA A 178 37.21 8.50 -3.96
C ALA A 178 37.86 9.69 -3.22
N LYS A 179 37.44 9.99 -1.98
CA LYS A 179 38.09 11.01 -1.16
C LYS A 179 39.55 10.67 -0.84
N ASN A 180 39.83 9.42 -0.46
CA ASN A 180 41.19 8.99 -0.15
C ASN A 180 42.12 8.96 -1.38
N CYS A 181 41.58 8.78 -2.58
CA CYS A 181 42.37 8.80 -3.82
C CYS A 181 42.61 10.23 -4.34
N ALA A 182 41.73 11.18 -3.99
CA ALA A 182 41.86 12.59 -4.39
C ALA A 182 42.85 13.39 -3.52
N ASP A 183 43.25 12.87 -2.34
CA ASP A 183 44.27 13.46 -1.46
C ASP A 183 45.42 12.46 -1.20
N PRO A 184 46.41 12.33 -2.10
CA PRO A 184 47.58 11.47 -1.89
C PRO A 184 48.63 12.07 -0.91
N ALA A 185 48.44 13.30 -0.41
CA ALA A 185 49.47 14.09 0.27
C ALA A 185 49.49 14.02 1.80
N SER A 186 49.17 12.87 2.42
CA SER A 186 49.30 12.71 3.89
C SER A 186 50.10 11.48 4.35
N THR A 187 50.86 10.84 3.47
CA THR A 187 51.91 9.90 3.87
C THR A 187 53.26 10.57 3.66
N ASP A 188 53.68 11.37 4.64
CA ASP A 188 55.03 11.92 4.72
C ASP A 188 55.89 10.93 5.54
N PRO A 189 56.88 10.24 4.95
CA PRO A 189 57.76 9.32 5.66
C PRO A 189 59.07 10.01 6.09
N SER A 190 59.02 11.26 6.56
CA SER A 190 60.20 12.01 7.00
C SER A 190 60.20 12.32 8.51
N SER A 191 60.33 11.28 9.33
CA SER A 191 60.84 11.42 10.71
C SER A 191 61.70 10.20 11.08
N ALA A 192 62.79 10.04 10.35
CA ALA A 192 63.92 9.20 10.74
C ALA A 192 65.18 10.01 10.44
N ASP A 193 65.61 10.79 11.44
CA ASP A 193 67.00 11.14 11.75
C ASP A 193 67.05 11.75 13.15
#